data_AF-A0A7S1L7C2-F1
#
_entry.id   AF-A0A7S1L7C2-F1
#
_cell.length_a   1.000
_cell.length_b   1.000
_cell.length_c   1.000
_cell.angle_alpha   90.00
_cell.angle_beta   90.00
_cell.angle_gamma   90.00
#
_symmetry.space_group_name_H-M   'P 1'
#
loop_
_entity.id
_entity.type
_entity.pdbx_description
1 polymer ?
#
loop_
_entity_poly.entity_id
_entity_poly.type
_entity_poly.pdbx_seq_one_letter_code
_entity_poly.pdbx_strand_id
1 'polypeptide(L)'
;VEVTPSGRMCRMRYIFYGEPEDEANCEPKTLPDFESAGACWVTAEEIASGKLRLRGQEPLEWFNYVAAGGVIHPIEMLTLEGAPPPAVGTSEATNLWTPGCC
;
A
#
# COMPACT_ATOMS: atom_id res chain seq x y z
N VAL A 1 -10.20 1.47 29.80
CA VAL A 1 -8.73 1.59 30.01
C VAL A 1 -8.15 2.03 28.68
N GLU A 2 -7.84 3.31 28.55
CA GLU A 2 -7.05 3.83 27.46
C GLU A 2 -5.60 3.35 27.70
N VAL A 3 -5.08 2.54 26.79
CA VAL A 3 -3.71 2.03 26.93
C VAL A 3 -2.78 3.08 26.37
N THR A 4 -2.24 3.93 27.25
CA THR A 4 -1.11 4.80 26.90
C THR A 4 0.10 3.89 26.67
N PRO A 5 0.67 3.82 25.45
CA PRO A 5 1.79 2.94 25.20
C PRO A 5 3.03 3.46 25.94
N SER A 6 3.35 2.84 27.08
CA SER A 6 4.58 3.10 27.84
C SER A 6 5.63 2.05 27.46
N GLY A 7 6.40 2.37 26.41
CA GLY A 7 7.57 1.58 25.99
C GLY A 7 7.59 1.25 24.49
N ARG A 8 8.55 1.88 23.78
CA ARG A 8 8.97 1.64 22.38
C ARG A 8 7.83 1.56 21.34
N MET A 9 7.45 2.74 20.82
CA MET A 9 6.71 2.99 19.56
C MET A 9 5.66 1.94 19.14
N CYS A 10 4.38 2.26 19.30
CA CYS A 10 3.33 1.61 18.52
C CYS A 10 3.43 2.07 17.06
N ARG A 11 3.81 1.17 16.15
CA ARG A 11 3.83 1.43 14.71
C ARG A 11 2.70 0.66 14.05
N MET A 12 1.77 1.39 13.43
CA MET A 12 0.77 0.84 12.52
C MET A 12 1.26 1.05 11.08
N ARG A 13 1.00 0.08 10.19
CA ARG A 13 1.37 0.17 8.77
C ARG A 13 0.17 -0.25 7.93
N TYR A 14 -0.06 0.48 6.86
CA TYR A 14 -0.99 0.14 5.79
C TYR A 14 -0.20 -0.18 4.52
N ILE A 15 -0.65 -1.20 3.79
CA ILE A 15 -0.02 -1.66 2.56
C ILE A 15 -1.09 -1.63 1.49
N PHE A 16 -0.80 -0.93 0.40
CA PHE A 16 -1.72 -0.76 -0.72
C PHE A 16 -1.26 -1.64 -1.87
N TYR A 17 -2.23 -2.28 -2.52
CA TYR A 17 -2.03 -2.98 -3.77
C TYR A 17 -2.49 -2.10 -4.91
N GLY A 18 -1.73 -2.09 -6.00
CA GLY A 18 -2.07 -1.36 -7.22
C GLY A 18 -1.39 -1.99 -8.42
N GLU A 19 -2.03 -1.85 -9.57
CA GLU A 19 -1.52 -2.30 -10.85
C GLU A 19 -1.34 -1.07 -11.76
N PRO A 20 -0.29 -1.02 -12.59
CA PRO A 20 -0.14 0.06 -13.56
C PRO A 20 -1.26 -0.01 -14.60
N GLU A 21 -1.87 1.14 -14.94
CA GLU A 21 -2.91 1.20 -15.97
C GLU A 21 -2.38 0.87 -17.37
N ASP A 22 -1.13 1.26 -17.66
CA ASP A 22 -0.44 0.98 -18.92
C ASP A 22 0.85 0.18 -18.63
N GLU A 23 0.73 -1.15 -18.68
CA GLU A 23 1.87 -2.06 -18.50
C GLU A 23 2.94 -1.88 -19.57
N ALA A 24 2.57 -1.48 -20.79
CA ALA A 24 3.50 -1.33 -21.90
C ALA A 24 4.38 -0.08 -21.76
N ASN A 25 3.92 0.90 -20.98
CA ASN A 25 4.61 2.17 -20.76
C ASN A 25 4.90 2.42 -19.27
N CYS A 26 5.26 1.36 -18.54
CA CYS A 26 5.62 1.45 -17.13
C CYS A 26 7.14 1.40 -16.93
N GLU A 27 7.87 2.37 -17.50
CA GLU A 27 9.32 2.42 -17.33
C GLU A 27 9.70 2.78 -15.88
N PRO A 28 10.58 1.98 -15.23
CA PRO A 28 10.99 2.27 -13.87
C PRO A 28 11.92 3.49 -13.85
N LYS A 29 11.92 4.20 -12.73
CA LYS A 29 12.76 5.39 -12.53
C LYS A 29 14.25 5.10 -12.74
N THR A 30 14.89 5.86 -13.63
CA THR A 30 16.32 5.71 -13.99
C THR A 30 17.21 6.85 -13.51
N LEU A 31 16.66 8.05 -13.26
CA LEU A 31 17.41 9.20 -12.79
C LEU A 31 17.45 9.23 -11.26
N PRO A 32 18.65 9.29 -10.65
CA PRO A 32 18.78 9.36 -9.19
C PRO A 32 18.34 10.73 -8.66
N ASP A 33 17.73 10.75 -7.49
CA ASP A 33 17.41 11.94 -6.73
C ASP A 33 17.77 11.80 -5.25
N PHE A 34 17.36 12.75 -4.42
CA PHE A 34 17.69 12.77 -2.99
C PHE A 34 17.14 11.55 -2.22
N GLU A 35 16.01 11.00 -2.67
CA GLU A 35 15.32 9.91 -1.98
C GLU A 35 15.76 8.53 -2.47
N SER A 36 16.18 8.39 -3.74
CA SER A 36 16.45 7.09 -4.34
C SER A 36 17.44 7.14 -5.51
N ALA A 37 18.23 6.08 -5.66
CA ALA A 37 19.16 5.93 -6.78
C ALA A 37 18.47 5.49 -8.09
N GLY A 38 17.26 4.93 -8.03
CA GLY A 38 16.51 4.40 -9.16
C GLY A 38 15.52 3.31 -8.73
N ALA A 39 14.86 2.70 -9.71
CA ALA A 39 13.95 1.57 -9.54
C ALA A 39 14.16 0.54 -10.67
N CYS A 40 13.68 -0.68 -10.44
CA CYS A 40 13.65 -1.73 -11.46
C CYS A 40 12.46 -2.65 -11.21
N TRP A 41 12.00 -3.29 -12.27
CA TRP A 41 11.06 -4.41 -12.18
C TRP A 41 11.82 -5.67 -11.79
N VAL A 42 11.27 -6.42 -10.84
CA VAL A 42 11.85 -7.66 -10.34
C VAL A 42 10.74 -8.68 -10.16
N THR A 43 11.04 -9.95 -10.40
CA THR A 43 10.06 -11.03 -10.18
C THR A 43 10.04 -11.47 -8.72
N ALA A 44 8.96 -12.13 -8.30
CA ALA A 44 8.86 -12.67 -6.95
C ALA A 44 9.96 -13.71 -6.66
N GLU A 45 10.35 -14.51 -7.67
CA GLU A 45 11.42 -15.50 -7.57
C GLU A 45 12.80 -14.85 -7.37
N GLU A 46 13.05 -13.72 -8.05
CA GLU A 46 14.31 -12.97 -7.89
C GLU A 46 14.47 -12.44 -6.47
N ILE A 47 13.38 -11.97 -5.88
CA ILE A 47 13.35 -11.52 -4.48
C ILE A 47 13.55 -12.70 -3.53
N ALA A 48 12.86 -13.82 -3.76
CA ALA A 48 13.01 -15.04 -2.96
C ALA A 48 14.40 -15.68 -3.06
N SER A 49 15.13 -15.43 -4.16
CA SER A 49 16.47 -15.98 -4.38
C SER A 49 17.53 -15.48 -3.38
N GLY A 50 17.26 -14.39 -2.66
CA GLY A 50 18.20 -13.77 -1.72
C GLY A 50 19.38 -13.04 -2.36
N LYS A 51 19.43 -12.95 -3.69
CA LYS A 51 20.46 -12.19 -4.43
C LYS A 51 20.31 -10.69 -4.25
N LEU A 52 19.08 -10.22 -4.03
CA LEU A 52 18.76 -8.81 -3.80
C LEU A 52 18.89 -8.47 -2.32
N ARG A 53 19.67 -7.44 -2.01
CA ARG A 53 19.82 -6.94 -0.63
C ARG A 53 18.63 -6.05 -0.28
N LEU A 54 17.63 -6.62 0.38
CA LEU A 54 16.46 -5.89 0.85
C LEU A 54 16.77 -5.09 2.12
N ARG A 55 16.13 -3.92 2.26
CA ARG A 55 16.21 -3.07 3.48
C ARG A 55 15.55 -3.74 4.69
N GLY A 56 14.60 -4.64 4.46
CA GLY A 56 13.88 -5.42 5.45
C GLY A 56 13.24 -6.64 4.79
N GLN A 57 12.66 -7.54 5.61
CA GLN A 57 12.03 -8.76 5.11
C GLN A 57 10.62 -8.55 4.56
N GLU A 58 10.04 -7.38 4.82
CA GLU A 58 8.68 -7.01 4.42
C GLU A 58 8.37 -7.29 2.93
N PRO A 59 9.20 -6.90 1.94
CA PRO A 59 8.89 -7.19 0.54
C PRO A 59 8.73 -8.69 0.26
N LEU A 60 9.53 -9.54 0.90
CA LEU A 60 9.42 -10.99 0.75
C LEU A 60 8.08 -11.51 1.31
N GLU A 61 7.61 -10.96 2.42
CA GLU A 61 6.33 -11.36 3.03
C GLU A 61 5.15 -10.98 2.13
N TRP A 62 5.07 -9.72 1.70
CA TRP A 62 3.89 -9.22 0.98
C TRP A 62 3.85 -9.62 -0.49
N PHE A 63 5.00 -9.70 -1.16
CA PHE A 63 5.01 -10.15 -2.56
C PHE A 63 4.64 -11.64 -2.66
N ASN A 64 5.09 -12.47 -1.72
CA ASN A 64 4.65 -13.87 -1.66
C ASN A 64 3.17 -13.99 -1.31
N TYR A 65 2.66 -13.15 -0.39
CA TYR A 65 1.22 -13.10 -0.09
C TYR A 65 0.37 -12.81 -1.32
N VAL A 66 0.75 -11.78 -2.10
CA VAL A 66 0.04 -11.42 -3.35
C VAL A 66 0.19 -12.53 -4.40
N ALA A 67 1.40 -13.04 -4.63
CA ALA A 67 1.65 -14.10 -5.61
C ALA A 67 0.90 -15.41 -5.29
N ALA A 68 0.64 -15.70 -4.01
CA ALA A 68 -0.16 -16.84 -3.57
C ALA A 68 -1.68 -16.63 -3.69
N GLY A 69 -2.14 -15.49 -4.23
CA GLY A 69 -3.56 -15.15 -4.34
C GLY A 69 -4.17 -14.66 -3.01
N GLY A 70 -3.37 -14.00 -2.18
CA GLY A 70 -3.82 -13.40 -0.92
C GLY A 70 -4.98 -12.43 -1.12
N VAL A 71 -5.84 -12.32 -0.11
CA VAL A 71 -7.02 -11.44 -0.15
C VAL A 71 -6.58 -9.98 -0.16
N ILE A 72 -7.05 -9.24 -1.16
CA ILE A 72 -6.90 -7.79 -1.26
C ILE A 72 -8.27 -7.18 -0.95
N HIS A 73 -8.32 -6.31 0.06
CA HIS A 73 -9.56 -5.65 0.47
C HIS A 73 -9.77 -4.35 -0.33
N PRO A 74 -11.03 -3.96 -0.60
CA PRO A 74 -11.35 -2.70 -1.23
C PRO A 74 -10.85 -1.51 -0.40
N ILE A 75 -10.42 -0.43 -1.06
CA ILE A 75 -9.88 0.76 -0.40
C ILE A 75 -10.93 1.47 0.47
N GLU A 76 -12.22 1.27 0.14
CA GLU A 76 -13.39 1.78 0.84
C GLU A 76 -13.53 1.23 2.27
N MET A 77 -12.76 0.20 2.64
CA MET A 77 -12.64 -0.26 4.02
C MET A 77 -11.94 0.77 4.92
N LEU A 78 -11.10 1.63 4.34
CA LEU A 78 -10.41 2.69 5.07
C LEU A 78 -11.28 3.96 5.09
N THR A 79 -11.35 4.59 6.26
CA THR A 79 -12.04 5.87 6.45
C THR A 79 -11.15 6.84 7.20
N LEU A 80 -11.49 8.12 7.15
CA LEU A 80 -10.76 9.16 7.88
C LEU A 80 -10.84 8.93 9.39
N GLU A 81 -9.75 9.26 10.08
CA GLU A 81 -9.71 9.23 11.53
C GLU A 81 -10.79 10.18 12.11
N GLY A 82 -11.62 9.66 13.01
CA GLY A 82 -12.72 10.41 13.61
C GLY A 82 -13.98 10.52 12.76
N ALA A 83 -14.02 9.90 11.57
CA ALA A 83 -15.25 9.82 10.79
C ALA A 83 -16.33 9.03 11.57
N PRO A 84 -17.62 9.43 11.47
CA PRO A 84 -18.70 8.66 12.06
C PRO A 84 -18.78 7.27 11.41
N PRO A 85 -19.29 6.25 12.12
CA PRO A 85 -19.45 4.92 11.54
C PRO A 85 -20.35 5.01 10.30
N PRO A 86 -20.04 4.28 9.22
CA PRO A 86 -20.85 4.28 8.01
C PRO A 86 -22.27 3.84 8.36
N ALA A 87 -23.27 4.54 7.80
CA ALA A 87 -24.67 4.15 7.97
C ALA A 87 -24.88 2.74 7.42
N VAL A 88 -25.54 1.87 8.19
CA VAL A 88 -25.80 0.49 7.78
C VAL A 88 -26.72 0.49 6.55
N GLY A 89 -26.19 0.16 5.37
CA GLY A 89 -27.03 -0.28 4.24
C GLY A 89 -27.01 0.52 2.94
N THR A 90 -25.95 1.23 2.56
CA THR A 90 -25.86 1.79 1.20
C THR A 90 -24.63 1.27 0.47
N SER A 91 -24.82 0.21 -0.32
CA SER A 91 -23.85 -0.28 -1.31
C SER A 91 -23.83 0.58 -2.58
N GLU A 92 -23.84 1.90 -2.43
CA GLU A 92 -23.69 2.81 -3.57
C GLU A 92 -22.52 3.75 -3.28
N ALA A 93 -21.42 3.49 -3.99
CA ALA A 93 -20.29 4.37 -4.10
C ALA A 93 -20.74 5.65 -4.83
N THR A 94 -21.25 6.62 -4.08
CA THR A 94 -21.54 7.93 -4.63
C THR A 94 -20.26 8.72 -4.68
N ASN A 95 -19.74 8.91 -5.90
CA ASN A 95 -18.80 9.97 -6.26
C ASN A 95 -19.28 11.31 -5.67
N LEU A 96 -18.74 11.69 -4.51
CA LEU A 96 -18.87 13.04 -3.97
C LEU A 96 -17.54 13.78 -4.16
N TRP A 97 -17.19 14.02 -5.43
CA TRP A 97 -16.37 15.18 -5.78
C TRP A 97 -17.32 16.36 -5.96
N THR A 98 -17.49 17.18 -4.92
CA THR A 98 -18.11 18.50 -5.04
C THR A 98 -17.01 19.52 -5.34
N PRO A 99 -16.97 20.15 -6.52
CA PRO A 99 -16.11 21.31 -6.73
C PRO A 99 -16.72 22.50 -5.99
N GLY A 100 -16.03 23.01 -4.99
CA GLY A 100 -16.39 24.28 -4.35
C GLY A 100 -16.23 24.29 -2.84
N CYS A 101 -14.99 24.43 -2.39
CA CYS A 101 -14.71 25.25 -1.21
C CYS A 101 -13.70 26.32 -1.64
N CYS A 102 -14.02 27.55 -1.24
CA CYS A 102 -13.54 28.87 -1.68
C CYS A 102 -12.03 29.03 -1.92
#